data_AF-A0A962QTL2-F1
#
_entry.id   AF-A0A962QTL2-F1
#
_cell.length_a   1.000
_cell.length_b   1.000
_cell.length_c   1.000
_cell.angle_alpha   90.00
_cell.angle_beta   90.00
_cell.angle_gamma   90.00
#
_symmetry.space_group_name_H-M   'P 1'
#
loop_
_entity.id
_entity.type
_entity.pdbx_description
1 polymer ?
#
loop_
_entity_poly.entity_id
_entity_poly.type
_entity_poly.pdbx_seq_one_letter_code
_entity_poly.pdbx_strand_id
1 'polypeptide(L)'
;MIRAFAFIALSLSFGSASALQLTSFITGADMAGMQVTATFVGGGSETATWVTTSTDGSIADDEGFAGAASGTGWTLSQRGDTLGGNNAAGAVLGLWTLANDSGLGLVSIVIDALAANVVFDILGYQLNPADINEYTPGSNVGRGFQTANGPDFDALVASYDNLVSDPALYGRLTINFAATTPGSLA
;
A
#
# COMPACT_ATOMS: atom_id res chain seq x y z
N MET A 1 -29.30 46.57 43.17
CA MET A 1 -29.16 45.16 42.77
C MET A 1 -28.54 45.11 41.38
N ILE A 2 -27.23 44.83 41.28
CA ILE A 2 -26.53 44.68 40.00
C ILE A 2 -26.51 43.19 39.68
N ARG A 3 -27.21 42.79 38.61
CA ARG A 3 -27.17 41.41 38.09
C ARG A 3 -25.94 41.28 37.20
N ALA A 4 -24.93 40.58 37.68
CA ALA A 4 -23.79 40.18 36.86
C ALA A 4 -24.25 39.11 35.87
N PHE A 5 -24.22 39.42 34.57
CA PHE A 5 -24.37 38.43 33.51
C PHE A 5 -23.02 37.72 33.35
N ALA A 6 -22.94 36.45 33.76
CA ALA A 6 -21.81 35.60 33.45
C ALA A 6 -21.90 35.19 31.97
N PHE A 7 -21.02 35.74 31.14
CA PHE A 7 -20.75 35.22 29.80
C PHE A 7 -19.78 34.04 29.94
N ILE A 8 -20.28 32.82 29.73
CA ILE A 8 -19.42 31.65 29.50
C ILE A 8 -19.13 31.60 28.00
N ALA A 9 -17.91 31.99 27.61
CA ALA A 9 -17.40 31.71 26.28
C ALA A 9 -16.90 30.27 26.26
N LEU A 10 -17.63 29.38 25.58
CA LEU A 10 -17.21 28.00 25.33
C LEU A 10 -16.43 27.97 24.01
N SER A 11 -15.10 28.02 24.08
CA SER A 11 -14.23 27.82 22.93
C SER A 11 -14.11 26.33 22.63
N LEU A 12 -14.82 25.84 21.62
CA LEU A 12 -14.59 24.52 21.04
C LEU A 12 -13.44 24.64 20.04
N SER A 13 -12.24 24.19 20.42
CA SER A 13 -11.16 23.94 19.46
C SER A 13 -11.46 22.63 18.75
N PHE A 14 -11.92 22.68 17.51
CA PHE A 14 -11.86 21.50 16.64
C PHE A 14 -10.38 21.22 16.37
N GLY A 15 -9.94 20.01 16.71
CA GLY A 15 -8.61 19.52 16.41
C GLY A 15 -8.34 19.62 14.92
N SER A 16 -7.09 19.94 14.58
CA SER A 16 -6.60 20.00 13.22
C SER A 16 -6.97 18.73 12.46
N ALA A 17 -7.75 18.84 11.38
CA ALA A 17 -7.79 17.80 10.37
C ALA A 17 -6.39 17.75 9.72
N SER A 18 -5.66 16.66 9.89
CA SER A 18 -4.54 16.35 9.01
C SER A 18 -5.12 16.05 7.64
N ALA A 19 -4.89 16.93 6.67
CA ALA A 19 -5.10 16.58 5.28
C ALA A 19 -4.12 15.44 4.98
N LEU A 20 -4.64 14.22 4.84
CA LEU A 20 -3.87 13.15 4.23
C LEU A 20 -3.56 13.64 2.82
N GLN A 21 -2.30 13.97 2.55
CA GLN A 21 -1.88 14.36 1.21
C GLN A 21 -1.87 13.08 0.36
N LEU A 22 -3.02 12.75 -0.19
CA LEU A 22 -3.18 11.71 -1.20
C LEU A 22 -2.43 12.13 -2.45
N THR A 23 -1.15 11.79 -2.54
CA THR A 23 -0.39 11.94 -3.78
C THR A 23 -0.88 10.90 -4.77
N SER A 24 -1.19 11.35 -5.99
CA SER A 24 -1.74 10.50 -7.05
C SER A 24 -0.71 9.61 -7.74
N PHE A 25 0.57 9.79 -7.39
CA PHE A 25 1.71 9.04 -7.89
C PHE A 25 2.52 8.64 -6.66
N ILE A 26 2.53 7.34 -6.37
CA ILE A 26 3.25 6.77 -5.23
C ILE A 26 4.27 5.79 -5.80
N THR A 27 5.53 5.99 -5.44
CA THR A 27 6.62 5.07 -5.77
C THR A 27 7.09 4.30 -4.55
N GLY A 28 7.97 3.33 -4.77
CA GLY A 28 8.62 2.57 -3.72
C GLY A 28 9.37 3.44 -2.72
N ALA A 29 9.88 4.58 -3.19
CA ALA A 29 10.59 5.52 -2.34
C ALA A 29 9.66 6.29 -1.38
N ASP A 30 8.42 6.58 -1.80
CA ASP A 30 7.44 7.38 -1.04
C ASP A 30 6.82 6.61 0.13
N MET A 31 6.95 5.27 0.10
CA MET A 31 6.37 4.37 1.08
C MET A 31 7.21 4.21 2.36
N ALA A 32 8.25 5.04 2.54
CA ALA A 32 9.09 5.00 3.74
C ALA A 32 8.26 5.22 5.01
N GLY A 33 8.41 4.31 5.97
CA GLY A 33 7.66 4.34 7.24
C GLY A 33 6.43 3.42 7.29
N MET A 34 6.02 2.81 6.18
CA MET A 34 4.99 1.75 6.23
C MET A 34 5.50 0.56 7.05
N GLN A 35 4.57 -0.16 7.69
CA GLN A 35 4.91 -1.37 8.43
C GLN A 35 4.46 -2.60 7.65
N VAL A 36 5.38 -3.52 7.41
CA VAL A 36 5.10 -4.79 6.74
C VAL A 36 5.29 -5.92 7.73
N THR A 37 4.25 -6.72 7.96
CA THR A 37 4.29 -7.88 8.85
C THR A 37 4.18 -9.16 8.05
N ALA A 38 5.22 -9.98 8.11
CA ALA A 38 5.24 -11.34 7.56
C ALA A 38 4.82 -12.35 8.63
N THR A 39 3.93 -13.26 8.28
CA THR A 39 3.53 -14.40 9.14
C THR A 39 3.93 -15.70 8.48
N PHE A 40 4.61 -16.56 9.23
CA PHE A 40 5.17 -17.82 8.75
C PHE A 40 4.35 -19.02 9.21
N VAL A 41 4.49 -20.14 8.48
CA VAL A 41 3.98 -21.43 8.91
C VAL A 41 4.55 -21.78 10.29
N GLY A 42 3.69 -22.22 11.20
CA GLY A 42 4.05 -22.46 12.61
C GLY A 42 3.77 -21.29 13.55
N GLY A 43 3.30 -20.14 13.04
CA GLY A 43 2.74 -19.05 13.83
C GLY A 43 3.72 -17.95 14.26
N GLY A 44 4.98 -18.01 13.81
CA GLY A 44 5.92 -16.90 13.99
C GLY A 44 5.56 -15.72 13.08
N SER A 45 5.83 -14.49 13.54
CA SER A 45 5.67 -13.28 12.73
C SER A 45 6.81 -12.31 12.96
N GLU A 46 7.09 -11.51 11.92
CA GLU A 46 8.08 -10.44 11.96
C GLU A 46 7.50 -9.18 11.32
N THR A 47 7.72 -8.03 11.94
CA THR A 47 7.37 -6.73 11.39
C THR A 47 8.64 -5.97 11.02
N ALA A 48 8.70 -5.47 9.79
CA ALA A 48 9.76 -4.61 9.30
C ALA A 48 9.17 -3.27 8.82
N THR A 49 9.95 -2.20 9.00
CA THR A 49 9.63 -0.87 8.47
C THR A 49 10.12 -0.77 7.04
N TRP A 50 9.27 -0.25 6.16
CA TRP A 50 9.63 0.05 4.78
C TRP A 50 10.63 1.21 4.73
N VAL A 51 11.69 1.04 3.97
CA VAL A 51 12.73 2.04 3.76
C VAL A 51 12.92 2.33 2.27
N THR A 52 13.23 3.58 1.95
CA THR A 52 13.68 3.96 0.61
C THR A 52 15.03 3.29 0.31
N THR A 53 15.12 2.56 -0.79
CA THR A 53 16.35 1.88 -1.23
C THR A 53 17.01 2.58 -2.40
N SER A 54 16.25 3.37 -3.17
CA SER A 54 16.77 4.16 -4.30
C SER A 54 15.88 5.38 -4.57
N THR A 55 16.51 6.47 -5.02
CA THR A 55 15.86 7.71 -5.49
C THR A 55 16.45 8.17 -6.83
N ASP A 56 16.96 7.23 -7.62
CA ASP A 56 17.66 7.49 -8.87
C ASP A 56 16.68 7.84 -10.00
N GLY A 57 16.36 9.13 -10.13
CA GLY A 57 15.52 9.64 -11.22
C GLY A 57 16.14 9.58 -12.62
N SER A 58 17.35 9.02 -12.79
CA SER A 58 17.92 8.78 -14.12
C SER A 58 17.43 7.48 -14.78
N ILE A 59 16.82 6.59 -14.00
CA ILE A 59 16.20 5.36 -14.50
C ILE A 59 14.82 5.72 -15.07
N ALA A 60 14.55 5.27 -16.29
CA ALA A 60 13.30 5.56 -17.00
C ALA A 60 12.08 5.02 -16.25
N ASP A 61 10.91 5.60 -16.56
CA ASP A 61 9.60 5.17 -16.06
C ASP A 61 9.50 5.19 -14.51
N ASP A 62 10.29 6.07 -13.86
CA ASP A 62 10.40 6.20 -12.40
C ASP A 62 10.89 4.94 -11.66
N GLU A 63 11.33 3.90 -12.38
CA GLU A 63 11.74 2.61 -11.81
C GLU A 63 13.01 2.70 -10.93
N GLY A 64 13.68 3.85 -10.90
CA GLY A 64 14.77 4.13 -9.96
C GLY A 64 14.34 4.68 -8.60
N PHE A 65 13.05 5.01 -8.42
CA PHE A 65 12.46 5.29 -7.11
C PHE A 65 11.94 3.98 -6.51
N ALA A 66 12.64 3.47 -5.50
CA ALA A 66 12.37 2.14 -4.96
C ALA A 66 12.47 2.10 -3.43
N GLY A 67 11.82 1.10 -2.85
CA GLY A 67 11.89 0.82 -1.42
C GLY A 67 11.59 -0.63 -1.10
N ALA A 68 11.83 -1.00 0.16
CA ALA A 68 11.61 -2.36 0.64
C ALA A 68 11.42 -2.41 2.16
N ALA A 69 10.75 -3.46 2.61
CA ALA A 69 10.78 -3.94 3.98
C ALA A 69 11.43 -5.32 4.01
N SER A 70 12.43 -5.51 4.87
CA SER A 70 13.21 -6.74 4.97
C SER A 70 13.27 -7.23 6.42
N GLY A 71 13.01 -8.52 6.61
CA GLY A 71 13.22 -9.21 7.89
C GLY A 71 14.19 -10.38 7.76
N THR A 72 14.07 -11.38 8.63
CA THR A 72 14.98 -12.53 8.67
C THR A 72 14.67 -13.48 7.52
N GLY A 73 15.36 -13.32 6.39
CA GLY A 73 15.20 -14.18 5.22
C GLY A 73 13.93 -13.91 4.43
N TRP A 74 13.36 -12.72 4.49
CA TRP A 74 12.31 -12.32 3.57
C TRP A 74 12.44 -10.84 3.23
N THR A 75 11.93 -10.44 2.07
CA THR A 75 11.91 -9.04 1.64
C THR A 75 10.71 -8.80 0.75
N LEU A 76 9.92 -7.78 1.07
CA LEU A 76 8.94 -7.21 0.15
C LEU A 76 9.51 -5.90 -0.38
N SER A 77 9.56 -5.75 -1.70
CA SER A 77 10.12 -4.58 -2.38
C SER A 77 9.18 -4.08 -3.47
N GLN A 78 9.28 -2.79 -3.78
CA GLN A 78 8.57 -2.18 -4.90
C GLN A 78 9.47 -1.11 -5.53
N ARG A 79 9.40 -1.00 -6.85
CA ARG A 79 10.09 0.02 -7.64
C ARG A 79 9.13 0.69 -8.60
N GLY A 80 9.35 1.97 -8.89
CA GLY A 80 8.53 2.74 -9.83
C GLY A 80 7.14 3.09 -9.30
N ASP A 81 6.30 3.63 -10.17
CA ASP A 81 4.92 4.00 -9.85
C ASP A 81 4.06 2.77 -9.53
N THR A 82 3.41 2.78 -8.37
CA THR A 82 2.52 1.71 -7.89
C THR A 82 1.29 1.48 -8.76
N LEU A 83 0.90 2.41 -9.64
CA LEU A 83 -0.15 2.17 -10.65
C LEU A 83 0.26 1.14 -11.71
N GLY A 84 1.58 0.93 -11.87
CA GLY A 84 2.18 -0.05 -12.76
C GLY A 84 1.83 0.16 -14.24
N GLY A 85 1.79 -0.94 -14.98
CA GLY A 85 1.52 -0.95 -16.43
C GLY A 85 2.69 -1.51 -17.21
N ASN A 86 2.73 -1.22 -18.51
CA ASN A 86 3.79 -1.69 -19.39
C ASN A 86 4.42 -0.50 -20.10
N ASN A 87 5.75 -0.45 -20.17
CA ASN A 87 6.41 0.53 -21.02
C ASN A 87 6.35 0.13 -22.51
N ALA A 88 6.88 0.97 -23.40
CA ALA A 88 6.85 0.74 -24.85
C ALA A 88 7.57 -0.56 -25.29
N ALA A 89 8.50 -1.07 -24.49
CA ALA A 89 9.20 -2.33 -24.73
C ALA A 89 8.44 -3.55 -24.17
N GLY A 90 7.31 -3.34 -23.51
CA GLY A 90 6.48 -4.39 -22.90
C GLY A 90 6.93 -4.82 -21.50
N ALA A 91 7.90 -4.13 -20.88
CA ALA A 91 8.32 -4.42 -19.52
C ALA A 91 7.25 -3.97 -18.53
N VAL A 92 6.95 -4.82 -17.53
CA VAL A 92 6.01 -4.49 -16.46
C VAL A 92 6.66 -3.52 -15.48
N LEU A 93 5.96 -2.44 -15.18
CA LEU A 93 6.36 -1.35 -14.28
C LEU A 93 5.69 -1.49 -12.91
N GLY A 94 6.25 -0.85 -11.89
CA GLY A 94 5.58 -0.71 -10.60
C GLY A 94 5.54 -1.98 -9.75
N LEU A 95 6.32 -3.00 -10.12
CA LEU A 95 6.19 -4.35 -9.57
C LEU A 95 6.47 -4.41 -8.07
N TRP A 96 5.62 -5.17 -7.37
CA TRP A 96 5.86 -5.61 -6.00
C TRP A 96 6.47 -7.01 -6.01
N THR A 97 7.67 -7.16 -5.47
CA THR A 97 8.46 -8.38 -5.48
C THR A 97 8.67 -8.87 -4.05
N LEU A 98 8.29 -10.12 -3.77
CA LEU A 98 8.43 -10.76 -2.45
C LEU A 98 9.43 -11.90 -2.53
N ALA A 99 10.59 -11.78 -1.88
CA ALA A 99 11.52 -12.88 -1.70
C ALA A 99 11.34 -13.54 -0.33
N ASN A 100 11.37 -14.87 -0.26
CA ASN A 100 11.34 -15.62 1.00
C ASN A 100 12.35 -16.77 1.00
N ASP A 101 13.50 -16.50 1.63
CA ASP A 101 14.63 -17.39 1.88
C ASP A 101 14.74 -17.81 3.36
N SER A 102 13.70 -17.57 4.16
CA SER A 102 13.70 -17.84 5.61
C SER A 102 13.78 -19.33 5.97
N GLY A 103 13.57 -20.21 4.99
CA GLY A 103 13.41 -21.64 5.18
C GLY A 103 12.03 -22.05 5.72
N LEU A 104 11.15 -21.09 6.00
CA LEU A 104 9.75 -21.31 6.40
C LEU A 104 8.80 -20.84 5.29
N GLY A 105 7.64 -21.49 5.20
CA GLY A 105 6.57 -21.01 4.31
C GLY A 105 5.95 -19.71 4.82
N LEU A 106 5.51 -18.84 3.91
CA LEU A 106 4.72 -17.66 4.26
C LEU A 106 3.22 -17.98 4.22
N VAL A 107 2.51 -17.45 5.21
CA VAL A 107 1.04 -17.57 5.34
C VAL A 107 0.38 -16.26 4.94
N SER A 108 0.93 -15.13 5.40
CA SER A 108 0.41 -13.82 5.04
C SER A 108 1.47 -12.72 5.12
N ILE A 109 1.20 -11.65 4.37
CA ILE A 109 1.87 -10.35 4.47
C ILE A 109 0.79 -9.31 4.77
N VAL A 110 0.97 -8.51 5.81
CA VAL A 110 0.09 -7.39 6.17
C VAL A 110 0.88 -6.10 6.01
N ILE A 111 0.35 -5.15 5.25
CA ILE A 111 0.96 -3.86 4.97
C ILE A 111 0.08 -2.78 5.59
N ASP A 112 0.61 -2.09 6.60
CA ASP A 112 0.00 -0.91 7.22
C ASP A 112 0.63 0.35 6.63
N ALA A 113 -0.12 1.02 5.76
CA ALA A 113 0.39 2.10 4.93
C ALA A 113 0.23 3.49 5.57
N LEU A 114 -0.65 3.62 6.57
CA LEU A 114 -0.97 4.91 7.19
C LEU A 114 0.20 5.53 7.93
N ALA A 115 1.13 4.71 8.43
CA ALA A 115 2.36 5.20 9.05
C ALA A 115 3.23 6.01 8.08
N ALA A 116 3.12 5.76 6.76
CA ALA A 116 3.75 6.54 5.69
C ALA A 116 2.81 7.60 5.09
N ASN A 117 1.59 7.78 5.60
CA ASN A 117 0.52 8.57 4.99
C ASN A 117 0.13 8.09 3.58
N VAL A 118 0.28 6.80 3.30
CA VAL A 118 -0.12 6.16 2.04
C VAL A 118 -1.41 5.39 2.27
N VAL A 119 -2.25 5.31 1.23
CA VAL A 119 -3.47 4.51 1.21
C VAL A 119 -3.57 3.73 -0.09
N PHE A 120 -4.27 2.60 -0.04
CA PHE A 120 -4.61 1.79 -1.18
C PHE A 120 -5.95 2.26 -1.75
N ASP A 121 -5.95 2.69 -3.01
CA ASP A 121 -7.18 2.93 -3.77
C ASP A 121 -7.46 1.72 -4.66
N ILE A 122 -8.61 1.09 -4.44
CA ILE A 122 -9.00 -0.12 -5.19
C ILE A 122 -10.00 0.17 -6.31
N LEU A 123 -10.51 1.39 -6.44
CA LEU A 123 -11.43 1.76 -7.50
C LEU A 123 -10.68 2.33 -8.70
N GLY A 124 -10.64 1.52 -9.75
CA GLY A 124 -10.09 1.93 -11.04
C GLY A 124 -11.13 2.59 -11.95
N TYR A 125 -10.64 3.47 -12.81
CA TYR A 125 -11.39 4.02 -13.92
C TYR A 125 -11.67 2.90 -14.93
N GLN A 126 -12.94 2.44 -15.01
CA GLN A 126 -13.36 1.56 -16.09
C GLN A 126 -13.62 2.40 -17.35
N LEU A 127 -12.91 2.08 -18.44
CA LEU A 127 -13.03 2.73 -19.76
C LEU A 127 -14.39 2.51 -20.46
N ASN A 128 -15.36 1.91 -19.80
CA ASN A 128 -16.69 1.68 -20.34
C ASN A 128 -17.58 2.89 -20.06
N PRO A 129 -18.09 3.61 -21.08
CA PRO A 129 -18.93 4.79 -20.90
C PRO A 129 -20.27 4.52 -20.19
N ALA A 130 -20.66 3.25 -20.03
CA ALA A 130 -21.87 2.84 -19.31
C ALA A 130 -21.66 2.65 -17.80
N ASP A 131 -20.40 2.57 -17.34
CA ASP A 131 -20.10 2.44 -15.93
C ASP A 131 -20.01 3.84 -15.31
N ILE A 132 -20.67 4.02 -14.16
CA ILE A 132 -20.54 5.25 -13.36
C ILE A 132 -19.06 5.44 -13.07
N ASN A 133 -18.53 6.63 -13.38
CA ASN A 133 -17.17 7.00 -12.98
C ASN A 133 -17.12 7.08 -11.45
N GLU A 134 -16.84 5.96 -10.80
CA GLU A 134 -16.71 5.92 -9.36
C GLU A 134 -15.30 6.39 -9.01
N TYR A 135 -15.24 7.62 -8.47
CA TYR A 135 -14.02 8.20 -7.93
C TYR A 135 -14.12 8.17 -6.42
N THR A 136 -13.05 7.75 -5.76
CA THR A 136 -12.96 7.97 -4.32
C THR A 136 -12.57 9.43 -4.08
N PRO A 137 -13.35 10.22 -3.30
CA PRO A 137 -12.99 11.59 -2.98
C PRO A 137 -11.60 11.67 -2.37
N GLY A 138 -10.75 12.51 -2.96
CA GLY A 138 -9.39 12.73 -2.48
C GLY A 138 -8.32 11.88 -3.17
N SER A 139 -8.66 10.93 -4.04
CA SER A 139 -7.67 10.17 -4.83
C SER A 139 -7.77 10.42 -6.33
N ASN A 140 -6.79 9.88 -7.06
CA ASN A 140 -6.84 9.72 -8.51
C ASN A 140 -7.37 8.32 -8.84
N VAL A 141 -7.14 7.83 -10.06
CA VAL A 141 -7.50 6.46 -10.45
C VAL A 141 -6.75 5.44 -9.59
N GLY A 142 -7.49 4.57 -8.90
CA GLY A 142 -6.94 3.45 -8.13
C GLY A 142 -6.73 2.17 -8.95
N ARG A 143 -6.08 1.19 -8.33
CA ARG A 143 -5.97 -0.17 -8.85
C ARG A 143 -5.77 -1.12 -7.67
N GLY A 144 -6.69 -2.07 -7.52
CA GLY A 144 -6.47 -3.17 -6.58
C GLY A 144 -5.23 -3.99 -6.94
N PHE A 145 -4.56 -4.53 -5.93
CA PHE A 145 -3.43 -5.43 -6.05
C PHE A 145 -3.72 -6.58 -7.04
N GLN A 146 -2.87 -6.71 -8.04
CA GLN A 146 -2.98 -7.74 -9.08
C GLN A 146 -1.79 -8.70 -8.97
N THR A 147 -2.02 -10.00 -9.16
CA THR A 147 -0.95 -10.99 -9.19
C THR A 147 -0.47 -11.24 -10.61
N ALA A 148 0.84 -11.27 -10.81
CA ALA A 148 1.43 -11.82 -12.02
C ALA A 148 1.30 -13.36 -11.94
N ASN A 149 0.49 -13.95 -12.82
CA ASN A 149 0.21 -15.38 -12.78
C ASN A 149 1.48 -16.24 -12.92
N GLY A 150 1.70 -17.15 -11.97
CA GLY A 150 2.67 -18.25 -12.03
C GLY A 150 2.07 -19.50 -11.34
N PRO A 151 2.46 -20.73 -11.75
CA PRO A 151 1.78 -21.98 -11.38
C PRO A 151 1.79 -22.33 -9.88
N ASP A 152 2.59 -21.63 -9.06
CA ASP A 152 2.67 -21.85 -7.61
C ASP A 152 1.74 -20.90 -6.80
N PHE A 153 0.95 -20.02 -7.46
CA PHE A 153 0.20 -18.92 -6.82
C PHE A 153 -1.30 -18.86 -7.10
N ASP A 154 -1.92 -19.95 -7.54
CA ASP A 154 -3.37 -20.07 -7.85
C ASP A 154 -4.34 -19.73 -6.67
N ALA A 155 -3.84 -19.26 -5.52
CA ALA A 155 -4.65 -18.91 -4.35
C ALA A 155 -4.09 -17.74 -3.51
N LEU A 156 -3.56 -16.70 -4.15
CA LEU A 156 -3.28 -15.42 -3.45
C LEU A 156 -4.56 -14.61 -3.31
N VAL A 157 -4.92 -14.25 -2.07
CA VAL A 157 -6.11 -13.43 -1.79
C VAL A 157 -5.67 -12.13 -1.14
N ALA A 158 -5.85 -11.02 -1.88
CA ALA A 158 -5.70 -9.67 -1.37
C ALA A 158 -7.02 -9.19 -0.73
N SER A 159 -6.94 -8.62 0.46
CA SER A 159 -8.07 -8.01 1.17
C SER A 159 -7.66 -6.69 1.82
N TYR A 160 -8.60 -5.76 1.90
CA TYR A 160 -8.35 -4.39 2.39
C TYR A 160 -9.15 -4.12 3.65
N ASP A 161 -8.58 -3.36 4.58
CA ASP A 161 -9.26 -2.89 5.78
C ASP A 161 -8.82 -1.47 6.15
N ASN A 162 -9.37 -0.94 7.24
CA ASN A 162 -9.10 0.42 7.71
C ASN A 162 -9.50 1.49 6.68
N LEU A 163 -10.80 1.56 6.38
CA LEU A 163 -11.37 2.53 5.44
C LEU A 163 -11.06 3.97 5.90
N VAL A 164 -10.37 4.71 5.04
CA VAL A 164 -9.97 6.11 5.22
C VAL A 164 -10.95 7.05 4.55
N SER A 165 -11.42 6.70 3.34
CA SER A 165 -12.45 7.46 2.63
C SER A 165 -13.28 6.53 1.75
N ASP A 166 -14.59 6.74 1.80
CA ASP A 166 -15.59 6.01 1.03
C ASP A 166 -15.54 6.44 -0.45
N PRO A 167 -15.57 5.51 -1.43
CA PRO A 167 -15.86 4.09 -1.27
C PRO A 167 -14.65 3.18 -1.07
N ALA A 168 -13.41 3.63 -1.33
CA ALA A 168 -12.34 2.68 -1.63
C ALA A 168 -10.91 3.07 -1.25
N LEU A 169 -10.71 4.04 -0.36
CA LEU A 169 -9.38 4.34 0.19
C LEU A 169 -9.15 3.60 1.50
N TYR A 170 -8.19 2.69 1.51
CA TYR A 170 -7.89 1.81 2.64
C TYR A 170 -6.47 2.02 3.17
N GLY A 171 -6.32 2.01 4.49
CA GLY A 171 -5.03 2.14 5.15
C GLY A 171 -4.22 0.84 5.24
N ARG A 172 -4.85 -0.31 4.97
CA ARG A 172 -4.22 -1.61 5.14
C ARG A 172 -4.56 -2.59 4.02
N LEU A 173 -3.54 -3.32 3.57
CA LEU A 173 -3.62 -4.45 2.64
C LEU A 173 -3.13 -5.71 3.34
N THR A 174 -3.90 -6.80 3.25
CA THR A 174 -3.48 -8.14 3.64
C THR A 174 -3.41 -9.02 2.41
N ILE A 175 -2.28 -9.70 2.22
CA ILE A 175 -2.05 -10.71 1.20
C ILE A 175 -1.95 -12.05 1.89
N ASN A 176 -2.89 -12.95 1.61
CA ASN A 176 -2.85 -14.32 2.11
C ASN A 176 -2.34 -15.25 1.02
N PHE A 177 -1.45 -16.16 1.39
CA PHE A 177 -0.91 -17.20 0.51
C PHE A 177 -1.54 -18.54 0.89
N ALA A 178 -1.93 -19.35 -0.09
CA ALA A 178 -2.06 -20.79 0.16
C ALA A 178 -0.68 -21.29 0.55
N ALA A 179 -0.52 -21.79 1.78
CA ALA A 179 0.77 -22.10 2.41
C ALA A 179 1.84 -22.54 1.40
N THR A 180 2.79 -21.66 1.10
CA THR A 180 3.79 -21.90 0.06
C THR A 180 5.04 -22.53 0.67
N THR A 181 5.70 -23.40 -0.10
CA THR A 181 7.10 -23.75 0.13
C THR A 181 8.02 -22.54 -0.12
N PRO A 182 9.20 -22.45 0.52
CA PRO A 182 10.13 -21.31 0.36
C PRO A 182 10.46 -20.97 -1.11
N GLY A 183 10.60 -19.67 -1.45
CA GLY A 183 10.85 -19.19 -2.83
C GLY A 183 10.63 -17.67 -3.04
N SER A 184 10.93 -17.14 -4.25
CA SER A 184 10.83 -15.72 -4.61
C SER A 184 9.68 -15.42 -5.60
N LEU A 185 8.99 -14.28 -5.44
CA LEU A 185 7.92 -13.72 -6.28
C LEU A 185 8.40 -12.44 -6.96
N ALA A 186 8.16 -12.29 -8.26
CA ALA A 186 8.42 -11.07 -9.02
C ALA A 186 7.15 -10.55 -9.68
#